data_AF-A0A5C7AKT3-F1
#
_entry.id   AF-A0A5C7AKT3-F1
#
_cell.length_a   1.000
_cell.length_b   1.000
_cell.length_c   1.000
_cell.angle_alpha   90.00
_cell.angle_beta   90.00
_cell.angle_gamma   90.00
#
_symmetry.space_group_name_H-M   'P 1'
#
loop_
_entity.id
_entity.type
_entity.pdbx_description
1 polymer ?
#
loop_
_entity_poly.entity_id
_entity_poly.type
_entity_poly.pdbx_seq_one_letter_code
_entity_poly.pdbx_strand_id
1 'polypeptide(L)'
;MILDFLDEIGIKTKTKSLGNTFLPGIEINRGVLLYDPENLLYPGDLLHEAGHIALMTEEERETIVGNVKEYRSPGQDDEMGVMLWSYAALKHLNLKPEVVFHPEGYKGDSEMLIASYENGDYKGLPLLVWMELCESLEFPKMAKWIRE
;
A
#
# COMPACT_ATOMS: atom_id res chain seq x y z
N MET A 1 4.24 -12.87 8.32
CA MET A 1 2.86 -12.34 8.30
C MET A 1 2.67 -11.35 7.17
N ILE A 2 3.28 -10.15 7.18
CA ILE A 2 3.18 -9.20 6.04
C ILE A 2 3.85 -9.76 4.79
N LEU A 3 5.13 -10.16 4.87
CA LEU A 3 5.86 -10.70 3.71
C LEU A 3 5.20 -11.97 3.13
N ASP A 4 4.69 -12.85 3.99
CA ASP A 4 3.97 -14.06 3.57
C ASP A 4 2.68 -13.70 2.83
N PHE A 5 1.93 -12.71 3.32
CA PHE A 5 0.74 -12.20 2.63
C PHE A 5 1.07 -11.58 1.28
N LEU A 6 2.14 -10.78 1.20
CA LEU A 6 2.59 -10.19 -0.06
C LEU A 6 2.96 -11.26 -1.09
N ASP A 7 3.66 -12.31 -0.66
CA ASP A 7 3.97 -13.47 -1.50
C ASP A 7 2.69 -14.21 -1.95
N GLU A 8 1.73 -14.43 -1.03
CA GLU A 8 0.45 -15.09 -1.32
C GLU A 8 -0.36 -14.36 -2.40
N ILE A 9 -0.41 -13.02 -2.35
CA ILE A 9 -1.15 -12.22 -3.32
C ILE A 9 -0.38 -11.99 -4.63
N GLY A 10 0.90 -12.38 -4.70
CA GLY A 10 1.74 -12.28 -5.89
C GLY A 10 2.61 -11.02 -5.99
N ILE A 11 2.72 -10.21 -4.92
CA ILE A 11 3.66 -9.08 -4.84
C ILE A 11 5.03 -9.60 -4.44
N LYS A 12 5.95 -9.61 -5.41
CA LYS A 12 7.32 -10.08 -5.18
C LYS A 12 8.06 -9.14 -4.23
N THR A 13 8.66 -9.70 -3.20
CA THR A 13 9.52 -8.97 -2.26
C THR A 13 10.97 -9.46 -2.37
N LYS A 14 11.94 -8.58 -2.13
CA LYS A 14 13.36 -8.96 -2.11
C LYS A 14 14.16 -8.12 -1.13
N THR A 15 14.97 -8.78 -0.31
CA THR A 15 15.94 -8.10 0.55
C THR A 15 17.05 -7.46 -0.28
N LYS A 16 17.38 -6.20 0.00
CA LYS A 16 18.47 -5.46 -0.63
C LYS A 16 19.01 -4.44 0.37
N SER A 17 20.33 -4.25 0.41
CA SER A 17 20.91 -3.13 1.14
C SER A 17 20.58 -1.84 0.39
N LEU A 18 19.89 -0.93 1.07
CA LEU A 18 19.41 0.34 0.52
C LEU A 18 20.10 1.51 1.23
N GLY A 19 20.40 2.55 0.46
CA GLY A 19 20.89 3.83 1.00
C GLY A 19 19.73 4.72 1.43
N ASN A 20 19.92 6.04 1.33
CA ASN A 20 18.86 7.00 1.56
C ASN A 20 17.77 6.85 0.49
N THR A 21 16.63 6.32 0.91
CA THR A 21 15.42 6.07 0.13
C THR A 21 14.33 7.06 0.58
N PHE A 22 13.26 7.21 -0.21
CA PHE A 22 12.15 8.10 0.14
C PHE A 22 11.47 7.65 1.44
N LEU A 23 11.08 6.37 1.51
CA LEU A 23 10.74 5.69 2.75
C LEU A 23 11.96 4.90 3.25
N PRO A 24 12.37 5.04 4.52
CA PRO A 24 13.55 4.37 5.05
C PRO A 24 13.52 2.85 4.84
N GLY A 25 14.46 2.37 4.02
CA GLY A 25 14.66 0.94 3.79
C GLY A 25 13.65 0.31 2.84
N ILE A 26 12.94 1.08 2.00
CA ILE A 26 11.99 0.55 1.01
C ILE A 26 12.18 1.21 -0.37
N GLU A 27 12.10 0.42 -1.43
CA GLU A 27 12.16 0.88 -2.83
C GLU A 27 11.30 -0.03 -3.72
N ILE A 28 10.44 0.54 -4.57
CA ILE A 28 9.76 -0.23 -5.63
C ILE A 28 10.67 -0.31 -6.85
N ASN A 29 10.86 -1.49 -7.42
CA ASN A 29 11.64 -1.67 -8.64
C ASN A 29 10.93 -2.64 -9.57
N ARG A 30 10.29 -2.10 -10.62
CA ARG A 30 9.59 -2.88 -11.66
C ARG A 30 8.63 -3.91 -11.07
N GLY A 31 7.73 -3.45 -10.19
CA GLY A 31 6.73 -4.28 -9.52
C GLY A 31 7.30 -5.21 -8.43
N VAL A 32 8.59 -5.10 -8.10
CA VAL A 32 9.20 -5.79 -6.96
C VAL A 32 9.38 -4.81 -5.81
N LEU A 33 8.90 -5.19 -4.62
CA LEU A 33 9.11 -4.44 -3.39
C LEU A 33 10.47 -4.83 -2.78
N LEU A 34 11.44 -3.94 -2.91
CA LEU A 34 12.76 -4.09 -2.30
C LEU A 34 12.71 -3.52 -0.89
N TYR A 35 13.25 -4.26 0.08
CA TYR A 35 13.34 -3.78 1.45
C TYR A 35 14.69 -4.11 2.09
N ASP A 36 15.13 -3.23 2.98
CA ASP A 36 16.34 -3.38 3.77
C ASP A 36 15.98 -3.65 5.23
N PRO A 37 16.13 -4.90 5.73
CA PRO A 37 15.80 -5.24 7.11
C PRO A 37 16.51 -4.39 8.17
N GLU A 38 17.70 -3.87 7.85
CA GLU A 38 18.51 -3.08 8.80
C GLU A 38 18.05 -1.62 8.86
N ASN A 39 17.37 -1.13 7.83
CA ASN A 39 16.95 0.27 7.70
C ASN A 39 15.41 0.46 7.69
N LEU A 40 14.65 -0.64 7.72
CA LEU A 40 13.18 -0.62 7.75
C LEU A 40 12.68 -0.16 9.13
N LEU A 41 12.21 1.09 9.20
CA LEU A 41 11.75 1.67 10.47
C LEU A 41 10.31 1.27 10.83
N TYR A 42 9.41 1.27 9.85
CA TYR A 42 7.98 0.96 10.06
C TYR A 42 7.54 -0.18 9.14
N PRO A 43 7.27 -1.39 9.68
CA PRO A 43 6.89 -2.54 8.85
C PRO A 43 5.59 -2.35 8.05
N GLY A 44 4.69 -1.47 8.49
CA GLY A 44 3.45 -1.19 7.76
C GLY A 44 3.66 -0.41 6.47
N ASP A 45 4.79 0.28 6.31
CA ASP A 45 5.15 0.95 5.06
C ASP A 45 5.29 -0.06 3.90
N LEU A 46 5.61 -1.32 4.21
CA LEU A 46 5.59 -2.40 3.21
C LEU A 46 4.20 -2.63 2.63
N LEU A 47 3.13 -2.49 3.43
CA LEU A 47 1.76 -2.60 2.93
C LEU A 47 1.37 -1.36 2.11
N HIS A 48 1.85 -0.17 2.49
CA HIS A 48 1.61 1.05 1.73
C HIS A 48 2.23 0.97 0.33
N GLU A 49 3.52 0.63 0.25
CA GLU A 49 4.23 0.48 -1.01
C GLU A 49 3.72 -0.73 -1.83
N ALA A 50 3.30 -1.80 -1.17
CA ALA A 50 2.59 -2.89 -1.84
C ALA A 50 1.25 -2.43 -2.44
N GLY A 51 0.53 -1.53 -1.77
CA GLY A 51 -0.69 -0.93 -2.28
C GLY A 51 -0.46 -0.15 -3.58
N HIS A 52 0.68 0.54 -3.70
CA HIS A 52 1.07 1.14 -4.98
C HIS A 52 1.21 0.11 -6.09
N ILE A 53 1.96 -0.97 -5.85
CA ILE A 53 2.15 -2.06 -6.83
C ILE A 53 0.80 -2.71 -7.19
N ALA A 54 -0.08 -2.90 -6.20
CA ALA A 54 -1.38 -3.53 -6.35
C ALA A 54 -2.33 -2.74 -7.27
N LEU A 55 -2.27 -1.40 -7.26
CA LEU A 55 -3.18 -0.54 -8.02
C LEU A 55 -2.64 -0.17 -9.42
N MET A 56 -1.35 -0.43 -9.68
CA MET A 56 -0.74 -0.27 -11.01
C MET A 56 -1.32 -1.27 -12.03
N THR A 57 -1.38 -0.88 -13.30
CA THR A 57 -1.57 -1.85 -14.40
C THR A 57 -0.31 -2.70 -14.59
N GLU A 58 -0.41 -3.78 -15.36
CA GLU A 58 0.75 -4.58 -15.74
C GLU A 58 1.87 -3.74 -16.39
N GLU A 59 1.52 -2.84 -17.31
CA GLU A 59 2.50 -1.99 -18.01
C GLU A 59 3.19 -0.99 -17.08
N GLU A 60 2.45 -0.42 -16.12
CA GLU A 60 3.02 0.47 -15.10
C GLU A 60 4.01 -0.28 -14.20
N ARG A 61 3.66 -1.52 -13.79
CA ARG A 61 4.54 -2.37 -12.97
C ARG A 61 5.87 -2.64 -13.66
N GLU A 62 5.93 -2.75 -14.98
CA GLU A 62 7.19 -3.02 -15.69
C GLU A 62 8.14 -1.81 -15.76
N THR A 63 7.63 -0.60 -15.56
CA THR A 63 8.36 0.65 -15.88
C THR A 63 8.75 1.47 -14.66
N ILE A 64 7.97 1.42 -13.57
CA ILE A 64 8.19 2.27 -12.38
C ILE A 64 9.35 1.77 -11.53
N VAL A 65 10.24 2.69 -11.14
CA VAL A 65 11.43 2.43 -10.30
C VAL A 65 11.62 3.58 -9.30
N GLY A 66 11.69 3.30 -8.01
CA GLY A 66 11.86 4.33 -6.98
C GLY A 66 10.52 4.88 -6.49
N ASN A 67 10.44 6.20 -6.31
CA ASN A 67 9.27 6.85 -5.71
C ASN A 67 8.12 6.98 -6.72
N VAL A 68 7.00 6.30 -6.45
CA VAL A 68 5.82 6.28 -7.33
C VAL A 68 5.27 7.67 -7.61
N LYS A 69 5.37 8.59 -6.65
CA LYS A 69 4.94 9.99 -6.79
C LYS A 69 5.70 10.77 -7.85
N GLU A 70 6.90 10.30 -8.24
CA GLU A 70 7.69 10.93 -9.30
C GLU A 70 7.26 10.47 -10.71
N TYR A 71 6.53 9.37 -10.81
CA TYR A 71 6.11 8.77 -12.08
C TYR A 71 4.65 9.07 -12.45
N ARG A 72 3.83 9.50 -11.48
CA ARG A 72 2.41 9.82 -11.69
C ARG A 72 2.16 11.32 -11.51
N SER A 73 1.35 11.90 -12.40
CA SER A 73 0.97 13.32 -12.29
C SER A 73 0.15 13.55 -11.01
N PRO A 74 0.24 14.74 -10.38
CA PRO A 74 -0.61 15.09 -9.25
C PRO A 74 -2.10 14.86 -9.57
N GLY A 75 -2.79 14.08 -8.73
CA GLY A 75 -4.18 13.67 -8.95
C GLY A 75 -4.39 12.36 -9.70
N GLN A 76 -3.30 11.68 -10.09
CA GLN A 76 -3.31 10.31 -10.65
C GLN A 76 -2.48 9.33 -9.81
N ASP A 77 -2.05 9.72 -8.62
CA ASP A 77 -1.19 8.93 -7.73
C ASP A 77 -1.95 7.82 -6.96
N ASP A 78 -3.28 7.74 -7.12
CA ASP A 78 -4.17 6.75 -6.51
C ASP A 78 -4.03 6.63 -4.97
N GLU A 79 -3.42 7.60 -4.30
CA GLU A 79 -3.05 7.56 -2.88
C GLU A 79 -4.23 7.22 -1.97
N MET A 80 -5.42 7.76 -2.27
CA MET A 80 -6.63 7.44 -1.51
C MET A 80 -7.02 5.96 -1.64
N GLY A 81 -6.85 5.37 -2.82
CA GLY A 81 -7.02 3.94 -3.05
C GLY A 81 -5.92 3.12 -2.37
N VAL A 82 -4.67 3.57 -2.42
CA VAL A 82 -3.52 2.91 -1.77
C VAL A 82 -3.70 2.87 -0.26
N MET A 83 -4.08 3.99 0.36
CA MET A 83 -4.40 4.04 1.79
C MET A 83 -5.55 3.09 2.14
N LEU A 84 -6.63 3.09 1.35
CA LEU A 84 -7.77 2.22 1.63
C LEU A 84 -7.45 0.73 1.40
N TRP A 85 -6.66 0.41 0.39
CA TRP A 85 -6.14 -0.95 0.14
C TRP A 85 -5.28 -1.41 1.31
N SER A 86 -4.40 -0.52 1.81
CA SER A 86 -3.55 -0.81 2.97
C SER A 86 -4.39 -1.03 4.23
N TYR A 87 -5.49 -0.29 4.39
CA TYR A 87 -6.48 -0.53 5.42
C TYR A 87 -7.19 -1.89 5.26
N ALA A 88 -7.55 -2.29 4.04
CA ALA A 88 -8.11 -3.64 3.83
C ALA A 88 -7.09 -4.74 4.18
N ALA A 89 -5.83 -4.57 3.77
CA ALA A 89 -4.75 -5.52 4.05
C ALA A 89 -4.47 -5.66 5.56
N LEU A 90 -4.41 -4.55 6.31
CA LEU A 90 -4.22 -4.64 7.76
C LEU A 90 -5.41 -5.32 8.45
N LYS A 91 -6.65 -5.11 7.98
CA LYS A 91 -7.82 -5.80 8.55
C LYS A 91 -7.80 -7.29 8.25
N HIS A 92 -7.38 -7.69 7.04
CA HIS A 92 -7.19 -9.08 6.66
C HIS A 92 -6.13 -9.77 7.53
N LEU A 93 -5.02 -9.08 7.81
CA LEU A 93 -3.94 -9.59 8.67
C LEU A 93 -4.23 -9.45 10.17
N ASN A 94 -5.39 -8.92 10.56
CA ASN A 94 -5.77 -8.64 11.93
C ASN A 94 -4.72 -7.78 12.67
N LEU A 95 -4.18 -6.79 11.97
CA LEU A 95 -3.21 -5.81 12.46
C LEU A 95 -3.92 -4.56 12.99
N LYS A 96 -3.23 -3.85 13.88
CA LYS A 96 -3.70 -2.54 14.35
C LYS A 96 -3.50 -1.47 13.27
N PRO A 97 -4.44 -0.52 13.08
CA PRO A 97 -4.31 0.51 12.05
C PRO A 97 -3.01 1.33 12.12
N GLU A 98 -2.51 1.59 13.32
CA GLU A 98 -1.29 2.37 13.58
C GLU A 98 -0.02 1.72 13.04
N VAL A 99 -0.08 0.43 12.64
CA VAL A 99 1.05 -0.24 11.98
C VAL A 99 1.36 0.40 10.63
N VAL A 100 0.32 0.73 9.86
CA VAL A 100 0.43 1.44 8.58
C VAL A 100 0.26 2.93 8.79
N PHE A 101 -0.80 3.34 9.48
CA PHE A 101 -1.11 4.74 9.76
C PHE A 101 -0.37 5.23 11.00
N HIS A 102 0.96 5.13 10.99
CA HIS A 102 1.79 5.58 12.11
C HIS A 102 1.89 7.12 12.13
N PRO A 103 2.12 7.75 13.29
CA PRO A 103 2.09 9.22 13.42
C PRO A 103 3.10 9.95 12.52
N GLU A 104 4.21 9.29 12.19
CA GLU A 104 5.30 9.87 11.40
C GLU A 104 5.04 9.84 9.88
N GLY A 105 4.08 9.03 9.41
CA GLY A 105 3.85 8.76 7.98
C GLY A 105 2.85 9.69 7.28
N TYR A 106 2.00 10.41 8.05
CA TYR A 106 0.85 11.15 7.51
C TYR A 106 0.74 12.59 8.01
N LYS A 107 1.88 13.26 8.27
CA LYS A 107 1.94 14.68 8.65
C LYS A 107 1.04 15.08 9.84
N GLY A 108 0.78 14.15 10.75
CA GLY A 108 -0.09 14.34 11.92
C GLY A 108 -1.56 13.98 11.71
N ASP A 109 -1.98 13.57 10.51
CA ASP A 109 -3.38 13.22 10.20
C ASP A 109 -3.71 11.75 10.48
N SER A 110 -2.76 10.95 10.97
CA SER A 110 -2.91 9.50 11.15
C SER A 110 -4.12 9.12 12.00
N GLU A 111 -4.33 9.78 13.14
CA GLU A 111 -5.49 9.52 14.02
C GLU A 111 -6.82 9.80 13.33
N MET A 112 -6.88 10.90 12.55
CA MET A 112 -8.09 11.28 11.82
C MET A 112 -8.38 10.29 10.68
N LEU A 113 -7.36 9.80 9.98
CA LEU A 113 -7.50 8.78 8.94
C LEU A 113 -8.01 7.46 9.51
N ILE A 114 -7.41 6.99 10.61
CA ILE A 114 -7.86 5.78 11.31
C ILE A 114 -9.32 5.92 11.74
N ALA A 115 -9.66 7.02 12.41
CA ALA A 115 -11.04 7.27 12.86
C ALA A 115 -12.03 7.32 11.69
N SER A 116 -11.65 7.89 10.55
CA SER A 116 -12.47 7.93 9.33
C SER A 116 -12.77 6.50 8.85
N TYR A 117 -11.75 5.65 8.67
CA TYR A 117 -11.94 4.27 8.22
C TYR A 117 -12.66 3.38 9.23
N GLU A 118 -12.43 3.53 10.53
CA GLU A 118 -13.14 2.76 11.56
C GLU A 118 -14.63 3.12 11.66
N ASN A 119 -14.99 4.37 11.32
CA ASN A 119 -16.37 4.82 11.24
C ASN A 119 -17.05 4.47 9.90
N GLY A 120 -16.37 3.76 9.00
CA GLY A 120 -16.90 3.35 7.71
C GLY A 120 -16.84 4.44 6.62
N ASP A 121 -16.13 5.55 6.85
CA ASP A 121 -15.85 6.56 5.84
C ASP A 121 -14.68 6.11 4.96
N TYR A 122 -14.98 5.16 4.06
CA TYR A 122 -14.00 4.52 3.18
C TYR A 122 -13.65 5.39 1.97
N LYS A 123 -12.94 6.49 2.23
CA LYS A 123 -12.33 7.33 1.19
C LYS A 123 -11.41 6.49 0.29
N GLY A 124 -11.66 6.52 -1.01
CA GLY A 124 -10.97 5.68 -2.00
C GLY A 124 -11.77 4.44 -2.44
N LEU A 125 -12.89 4.11 -1.78
CA LEU A 125 -13.68 2.92 -2.11
C LEU A 125 -14.21 2.91 -3.55
N PRO A 126 -14.72 4.03 -4.11
CA PRO A 126 -15.13 4.05 -5.51
C PRO A 126 -14.01 3.66 -6.48
N LEU A 127 -12.76 3.97 -6.15
CA LEU A 127 -11.60 3.63 -6.98
C LEU A 127 -11.32 2.12 -6.92
N LEU A 128 -11.29 1.53 -5.72
CA LEU A 128 -11.07 0.08 -5.56
C LEU A 128 -12.19 -0.76 -6.21
N VAL A 129 -13.44 -0.27 -6.13
CA VAL A 129 -14.59 -0.89 -6.81
C VAL A 129 -14.46 -0.75 -8.33
N TRP A 130 -14.08 0.43 -8.83
CA TRP A 130 -13.86 0.65 -10.27
C TRP A 130 -12.73 -0.21 -10.83
N MET A 131 -11.69 -0.48 -10.03
CA MET A 131 -10.62 -1.43 -10.35
C MET A 131 -11.00 -2.90 -10.16
N GLU A 132 -12.26 -3.19 -9.79
CA GLU A 132 -12.79 -4.54 -9.58
C GLU A 132 -12.06 -5.34 -8.47
N LEU A 133 -11.46 -4.65 -7.50
CA LEU A 133 -10.73 -5.27 -6.39
C LEU A 133 -11.65 -5.71 -5.24
N CYS A 134 -12.78 -5.03 -5.06
CA CYS A 134 -13.75 -5.33 -4.02
C CYS A 134 -15.16 -4.90 -4.38
N GLU A 135 -16.15 -5.43 -3.67
CA GLU A 135 -17.52 -4.92 -3.69
C GLU A 135 -17.74 -3.90 -2.57
N SER A 136 -18.51 -2.84 -2.85
CA SER A 136 -18.71 -1.74 -1.88
C SER A 136 -19.40 -2.18 -0.58
N LEU A 137 -20.32 -3.15 -0.66
CA LEU A 137 -21.08 -3.65 0.49
C LEU A 137 -20.32 -4.68 1.33
N GLU A 138 -19.27 -5.30 0.77
CA GLU A 138 -18.47 -6.31 1.47
C GLU A 138 -17.16 -5.74 2.04
N PHE A 139 -16.78 -4.50 1.68
CA PHE A 139 -15.56 -3.87 2.18
C PHE A 139 -15.51 -3.87 3.73
N PRO A 140 -14.37 -4.25 4.37
CA PRO A 140 -13.01 -4.36 3.84
C PRO A 140 -12.61 -5.72 3.22
N LYS A 141 -13.57 -6.62 2.95
CA LYS A 141 -13.27 -7.87 2.26
C LYS A 141 -12.91 -7.59 0.80
N MET A 142 -11.70 -7.99 0.40
CA MET A 142 -11.21 -7.87 -0.97
C MET A 142 -11.55 -9.12 -1.77
N ALA A 143 -12.02 -8.94 -3.01
CA ALA A 143 -12.21 -10.03 -3.98
C ALA A 143 -10.89 -10.38 -4.69
N LYS A 144 -10.10 -9.35 -5.00
CA LYS A 144 -8.75 -9.44 -5.54
C LYS A 144 -7.85 -8.43 -4.84
N TRP A 145 -6.57 -8.77 -4.72
CA TRP A 145 -5.59 -7.89 -4.08
C TRP A 145 -4.73 -7.11 -5.07
N ILE A 146 -4.64 -7.54 -6.32
CA ILE A 146 -3.85 -6.90 -7.37
C ILE A 146 -4.76 -6.62 -8.56
N ARG A 147 -4.61 -5.44 -9.14
CA ARG A 147 -5.26 -5.04 -10.38
C ARG A 147 -4.62 -5.76 -11.56
N GLU A 148 -5.47 -6.34 -12.41
CA GLU A 148 -5.04 -6.90 -13.70
C GLU A 148 -4.49 -5.80 -14.61
#